data_AF-A0A1J4TS83-F1
#
_entry.id   AF-A0A1J4TS83-F1
#
_cell.length_a   1.000
_cell.length_b   1.000
_cell.length_c   1.000
_cell.angle_alpha   90.00
_cell.angle_beta   90.00
_cell.angle_gamma   90.00
#
_symmetry.space_group_name_H-M   'P 1'
#
loop_
_entity.id
_entity.type
_entity.pdbx_description
1 polymer ?
#
loop_
_entity_poly.entity_id
_entity_poly.type
_entity_poly.pdbx_seq_one_letter_code
_entity_poly.pdbx_strand_id
1 'polypeptide(L)'
;MITQSTHRLRTEEKKLYRKLFLTIASLIFSALLFLFVGLPLFARIIFGLTSLNQNKSVENKSSFAILFPPTLDPVLEATNSAKIKISGYGDKDTTVIIMVNDVEVVKVTADKDGKFSANNITLDQGANSITAKSALKDSESSPSSPINIVYKKTPPKLDVESPSDGEKFYSENKEANISGKTDPENTISVNERFVIVDQDGNFSYKLPLSDGENKLKIIATDQAGNQTTEERKVNYTP
;
A
#
# COMPACT_ATOMS: atom_id res chain seq x y z
N MET A 1 -6.18 -106.91 -43.51
CA MET A 1 -6.10 -106.38 -44.89
C MET A 1 -6.71 -104.99 -44.82
N ILE A 2 -6.05 -103.87 -45.13
CA ILE A 2 -5.29 -103.58 -46.35
C ILE A 2 -4.05 -102.76 -45.97
N THR A 3 -2.91 -103.30 -46.36
CA THR A 3 -1.59 -102.67 -46.44
C THR A 3 -1.67 -101.31 -47.14
N GLN A 4 -1.29 -100.25 -46.42
CA GLN A 4 -1.26 -98.87 -46.88
C GLN A 4 -0.42 -98.74 -48.17
N SER A 5 -0.83 -97.88 -49.11
CA SER A 5 0.09 -97.43 -50.15
C SER A 5 1.13 -96.52 -49.48
N THR A 6 2.19 -97.15 -48.99
CA THR A 6 3.39 -96.57 -48.34
C THR A 6 3.98 -95.37 -49.10
N HIS A 7 3.66 -95.26 -50.39
CA HIS A 7 4.03 -94.12 -51.23
C HIS A 7 3.28 -92.83 -50.89
N ARG A 8 1.98 -92.88 -50.53
CA ARG A 8 1.14 -91.69 -50.33
C ARG A 8 1.44 -91.00 -48.99
N LEU A 9 1.63 -91.75 -47.91
CA LEU A 9 2.01 -91.23 -46.59
C LEU A 9 3.36 -90.51 -46.64
N ARG A 10 4.36 -91.09 -47.31
CA ARG A 10 5.69 -90.47 -47.48
C ARG A 10 5.65 -89.18 -48.29
N THR A 11 4.69 -89.05 -49.23
CA THR A 11 4.49 -87.79 -49.97
C THR A 11 3.77 -86.71 -49.15
N GLU A 12 2.86 -87.09 -48.24
CA GLU A 12 2.18 -86.17 -47.34
C GLU A 12 3.11 -85.68 -46.22
N GLU A 13 3.93 -86.55 -45.64
CA GLU A 13 4.97 -86.17 -44.68
C GLU A 13 5.97 -85.20 -45.30
N LYS A 14 6.50 -85.47 -46.51
CA LYS A 14 7.41 -84.53 -47.20
C LYS A 14 6.76 -83.17 -47.44
N LYS A 15 5.46 -83.13 -47.77
CA LYS A 15 4.71 -81.87 -47.92
C LYS A 15 4.52 -81.16 -46.58
N LEU A 16 4.26 -81.90 -45.51
CA LEU A 16 4.10 -81.37 -44.15
C LEU A 16 5.42 -80.76 -43.64
N TYR A 17 6.52 -81.50 -43.73
CA TYR A 17 7.85 -80.99 -43.36
C TYR A 17 8.25 -79.77 -44.18
N ARG A 18 7.97 -79.75 -45.50
CA ARG A 18 8.23 -78.57 -46.33
C ARG A 18 7.40 -77.36 -45.90
N LYS A 19 6.11 -77.55 -45.58
CA LYS A 19 5.25 -76.47 -45.06
C LYS A 19 5.75 -75.95 -43.71
N LEU A 20 6.08 -76.85 -42.79
CA LEU A 20 6.56 -76.52 -41.45
C LEU A 20 7.93 -75.81 -41.49
N PHE A 21 8.81 -76.24 -42.39
CA PHE A 21 10.07 -75.54 -42.65
C PHE A 21 9.84 -74.13 -43.19
N LEU A 22 8.92 -73.96 -44.15
CA LEU A 22 8.60 -72.63 -44.71
C LEU A 22 7.98 -71.69 -43.68
N THR A 23 7.12 -72.19 -42.78
CA THR A 23 6.52 -71.36 -41.72
C THR A 23 7.56 -70.93 -40.68
N ILE A 24 8.44 -71.84 -40.26
CA ILE A 24 9.53 -71.50 -39.34
C ILE A 24 10.52 -70.53 -40.00
N ALA A 25 10.89 -70.77 -41.25
CA ALA A 25 11.78 -69.89 -42.00
C ALA A 25 11.19 -68.49 -42.16
N SER A 26 9.89 -68.37 -42.44
CA SER A 26 9.18 -67.08 -42.50
C SER A 26 9.17 -66.35 -41.16
N LEU A 27 8.94 -67.06 -40.06
CA LEU A 27 8.92 -66.48 -38.71
C LEU A 27 10.31 -65.99 -38.29
N ILE A 28 11.35 -66.79 -38.56
CA ILE A 28 12.76 -66.40 -38.31
C ILE A 28 13.13 -65.20 -39.18
N PHE A 29 12.74 -65.19 -40.46
CA PHE A 29 13.00 -64.08 -41.36
C PHE A 29 12.31 -62.79 -40.89
N SER A 30 11.05 -62.88 -40.44
CA SER A 30 10.32 -61.74 -39.87
C SER A 30 10.96 -61.21 -38.58
N ALA A 31 11.41 -62.09 -37.69
CA ALA A 31 12.13 -61.71 -36.47
C ALA A 31 13.48 -61.03 -36.78
N LEU A 32 14.24 -61.56 -37.74
CA LEU A 32 15.48 -60.95 -38.22
C LEU A 32 15.22 -59.58 -38.87
N LEU A 33 14.21 -59.47 -39.72
CA LEU A 33 13.82 -58.20 -40.33
C LEU A 33 13.46 -57.16 -39.26
N PHE A 34 12.73 -57.56 -38.21
CA PHE A 34 12.40 -56.67 -37.10
C PHE A 34 13.63 -56.22 -36.31
N LEU A 35 14.58 -57.13 -36.03
CA LEU A 35 15.80 -56.80 -35.30
C LEU A 35 16.74 -55.89 -36.10
N PHE A 36 16.91 -56.16 -37.40
CA PHE A 36 17.87 -55.44 -38.23
C PHE A 36 17.30 -54.18 -38.88
N VAL A 37 15.99 -54.12 -39.14
CA VAL A 37 15.35 -52.99 -39.81
C VAL A 37 14.38 -52.27 -38.87
N GLY A 38 13.55 -53.01 -38.14
CA GLY A 38 12.53 -52.44 -37.25
C GLY A 38 13.10 -51.64 -36.08
N LEU A 39 14.01 -52.23 -35.30
CA LEU A 39 14.65 -51.57 -34.15
C LEU A 39 15.38 -50.25 -34.51
N PRO A 40 16.25 -50.18 -35.54
CA PRO A 40 16.90 -48.92 -35.88
C PRO A 40 15.93 -47.86 -36.43
N LEU A 41 14.86 -48.25 -37.13
CA LEU A 41 13.79 -47.32 -37.51
C LEU A 41 13.05 -46.76 -36.29
N PHE A 42 12.72 -47.62 -35.33
CA PHE A 42 12.06 -47.23 -34.09
C PHE A 42 12.92 -46.25 -33.26
N ALA A 43 14.22 -46.53 -33.14
CA ALA A 43 15.16 -45.65 -32.44
C ALA A 43 15.24 -44.25 -33.08
N ARG A 44 15.22 -44.15 -34.42
CA ARG A 44 15.21 -42.85 -35.13
C ARG A 44 13.93 -42.05 -34.88
N ILE A 45 12.78 -42.72 -34.81
CA ILE A 45 11.50 -42.07 -34.50
C ILE A 45 11.51 -41.55 -33.06
N ILE A 46 11.96 -42.36 -32.09
CA ILE A 46 12.09 -41.92 -30.69
C ILE A 46 13.05 -40.73 -30.58
N PHE A 47 14.24 -40.82 -31.18
CA PHE A 47 15.23 -39.74 -31.10
C PHE A 47 14.73 -38.44 -31.76
N GLY A 48 14.03 -38.55 -32.89
CA GLY A 48 13.38 -37.42 -33.55
C GLY A 48 12.27 -36.78 -32.72
N LEU A 49 11.46 -37.58 -32.03
CA LEU A 49 10.43 -37.09 -31.10
C LEU A 49 11.03 -36.46 -29.84
N THR A 50 12.13 -37.00 -29.30
CA THR A 50 12.84 -36.38 -28.17
C THR A 50 13.51 -35.06 -28.56
N SER A 51 13.96 -34.92 -29.81
CA SER A 51 14.51 -33.65 -30.33
C SER A 51 13.45 -32.55 -30.49
N LEU A 52 12.17 -32.89 -30.59
CA LEU A 52 11.07 -31.93 -30.62
C LEU A 52 10.62 -31.48 -29.21
N ASN A 53 11.13 -32.14 -28.16
CA ASN A 53 10.87 -31.76 -26.76
C ASN A 53 12.13 -31.27 -26.02
N GLN A 54 13.22 -31.02 -26.74
CA GLN A 54 14.46 -30.41 -26.21
C GLN A 54 14.71 -29.00 -26.74
N ASN A 55 13.63 -28.24 -27.00
CA ASN A 55 13.73 -26.80 -27.25
C ASN A 55 12.57 -26.02 -26.61
N LYS A 56 12.31 -26.32 -25.33
CA LYS A 56 11.85 -25.33 -24.37
C LYS A 56 12.86 -25.29 -23.23
N SER A 57 14.01 -24.68 -23.50
CA SER A 57 14.63 -23.87 -22.46
C SER A 57 13.58 -22.85 -22.06
N VAL A 58 12.85 -23.14 -20.98
CA VAL A 58 12.10 -22.12 -20.28
C VAL A 58 13.17 -21.18 -19.74
N GLU A 59 13.45 -20.12 -20.49
CA GLU A 59 14.20 -18.98 -20.03
C GLU A 59 13.30 -18.28 -18.99
N ASN A 60 13.20 -18.88 -17.80
CA ASN A 60 12.53 -18.30 -16.66
C ASN A 60 13.48 -17.28 -16.05
N LYS A 61 13.62 -16.13 -16.72
CA LYS A 61 14.28 -14.94 -16.20
C LYS A 61 13.32 -13.75 -16.13
N SER A 62 12.06 -14.01 -15.78
CA SER A 62 11.26 -13.00 -15.08
C SER A 62 11.39 -13.29 -13.59
N SER A 63 12.57 -13.00 -13.03
CA SER A 63 12.66 -12.69 -11.61
C SER A 63 11.83 -11.43 -11.40
N PHE A 64 10.53 -11.58 -11.08
CA PHE A 64 9.78 -10.46 -10.53
C PHE A 64 10.56 -9.98 -9.30
N ALA A 65 11.09 -8.76 -9.37
CA ALA A 65 11.67 -8.14 -8.19
C ALA A 65 10.51 -7.99 -7.19
N ILE A 66 10.58 -8.73 -6.08
CA ILE A 66 9.61 -8.58 -5.01
C ILE A 66 9.91 -7.22 -4.37
N LEU A 67 8.99 -6.27 -4.51
CA LEU A 67 9.09 -4.95 -3.91
C LEU A 67 8.22 -4.89 -2.67
N PHE A 68 8.78 -4.35 -1.59
CA PHE A 68 8.02 -4.11 -0.38
C PHE A 68 7.36 -2.72 -0.41
N PRO A 69 6.17 -2.56 0.20
CA PRO A 69 5.60 -1.24 0.39
C PRO A 69 6.55 -0.34 1.17
N PRO A 70 6.71 0.92 0.77
CA PRO A 70 7.49 1.87 1.54
C PRO A 70 6.79 2.16 2.87
N THR A 71 7.56 2.52 3.89
CA THR A 71 7.08 3.01 5.17
C THR A 71 7.15 4.54 5.17
N LEU A 72 6.05 5.20 5.47
CA LEU A 72 5.98 6.65 5.59
C LEU A 72 6.28 7.08 7.03
N ASP A 73 7.04 8.16 7.19
CA ASP A 73 7.23 8.83 8.47
C ASP A 73 5.89 9.43 8.95
N PRO A 74 5.62 9.43 10.27
CA PRO A 74 4.39 10.02 10.79
C PRO A 74 4.32 11.51 10.49
N VAL A 75 3.10 12.00 10.21
CA VAL A 75 2.78 13.42 10.04
C VAL A 75 1.75 13.86 11.08
N LEU A 76 1.50 15.17 11.16
CA LEU A 76 0.43 15.70 12.00
C LEU A 76 -0.94 15.21 11.52
N GLU A 77 -1.86 14.99 12.46
CA GLU A 77 -3.24 14.58 12.13
C GLU A 77 -4.03 15.70 11.43
N ALA A 78 -3.63 16.96 11.61
CA ALA A 78 -4.20 18.10 10.92
C ALA A 78 -3.16 19.18 10.60
N THR A 79 -3.43 20.00 9.59
CA THR A 79 -2.56 21.12 9.19
C THR A 79 -3.37 22.28 8.62
N ASN A 80 -2.87 23.49 8.79
CA ASN A 80 -3.37 24.70 8.13
C ASN A 80 -2.64 25.01 6.81
N SER A 81 -1.68 24.19 6.41
CA SER A 81 -0.97 24.33 5.14
C SER A 81 -1.52 23.37 4.10
N ALA A 82 -1.89 23.89 2.93
CA ALA A 82 -2.26 23.07 1.77
C ALA A 82 -1.08 22.23 1.24
N LYS A 83 0.14 22.50 1.67
CA LYS A 83 1.36 21.84 1.22
C LYS A 83 2.12 21.25 2.38
N ILE A 84 2.49 19.97 2.26
CA ILE A 84 3.27 19.27 3.27
C ILE A 84 4.51 18.59 2.67
N LYS A 85 5.39 18.17 3.57
CA LYS A 85 6.52 17.30 3.27
C LYS A 85 6.15 15.87 3.66
N ILE A 86 6.42 14.92 2.77
CA ILE A 86 6.31 13.49 3.03
C ILE A 86 7.71 12.91 2.99
N SER A 87 8.02 12.02 3.94
CA SER A 87 9.31 11.35 4.05
C SER A 87 9.09 9.92 4.52
N GLY A 88 10.11 9.08 4.37
CA GLY A 88 10.03 7.69 4.80
C GLY A 88 11.18 6.86 4.26
N TYR A 89 10.97 5.54 4.29
CA TYR A 89 11.92 4.53 3.85
C TYR A 89 11.28 3.55 2.86
N GLY A 90 12.01 3.18 1.82
CA GLY A 90 11.65 2.14 0.85
C GLY A 90 12.87 1.31 0.47
N ASP A 91 12.69 0.43 -0.51
CA ASP A 91 13.80 -0.35 -1.05
C ASP A 91 14.83 0.57 -1.75
N LYS A 92 16.12 0.31 -1.55
CA LYS A 92 17.22 1.15 -2.07
C LYS A 92 17.17 1.28 -3.59
N ASP A 93 17.48 2.47 -4.08
CA ASP A 93 17.52 2.80 -5.51
C ASP A 93 16.20 2.47 -6.27
N THR A 94 15.08 2.37 -5.55
CA THR A 94 13.74 2.21 -6.13
C THR A 94 12.99 3.53 -6.22
N THR A 95 12.01 3.60 -7.12
CA THR A 95 11.12 4.76 -7.21
C THR A 95 9.97 4.61 -6.23
N VAL A 96 9.78 5.56 -5.35
CA VAL A 96 8.62 5.68 -4.48
C VAL A 96 7.59 6.58 -5.14
N ILE A 97 6.41 6.02 -5.38
CA ILE A 97 5.23 6.69 -5.94
C ILE A 97 4.36 7.09 -4.75
N ILE A 98 4.21 8.39 -4.51
CA ILE A 98 3.35 8.92 -3.45
C ILE A 98 1.99 9.26 -4.06
N MET A 99 0.94 8.81 -3.39
CA MET A 99 -0.45 9.03 -3.78
C MET A 99 -1.19 9.79 -2.68
N VAL A 100 -2.05 10.72 -3.08
CA VAL A 100 -2.99 11.42 -2.20
C VAL A 100 -4.38 11.12 -2.72
N ASN A 101 -5.27 10.61 -1.87
CA ASN A 101 -6.63 10.23 -2.23
C ASN A 101 -6.67 9.28 -3.44
N ASP A 102 -5.78 8.28 -3.43
CA ASP A 102 -5.56 7.28 -4.50
C ASP A 102 -5.10 7.84 -5.86
N VAL A 103 -4.76 9.13 -5.93
CA VAL A 103 -4.19 9.78 -7.12
C VAL A 103 -2.69 9.92 -6.95
N GLU A 104 -1.92 9.46 -7.95
CA GLU A 104 -0.48 9.67 -8.00
C GLU A 104 -0.16 11.19 -8.05
N VAL A 105 0.62 11.67 -7.09
CA VAL A 105 0.99 13.09 -7.00
C VAL A 105 2.46 13.35 -7.32
N VAL A 106 3.36 12.41 -6.96
CA VAL A 106 4.79 12.57 -7.21
C VAL A 106 5.51 11.22 -7.20
N LYS A 107 6.63 11.16 -7.93
CA LYS A 107 7.62 10.07 -7.85
C LYS A 107 8.95 10.61 -7.34
N VAL A 108 9.55 9.92 -6.38
CA VAL A 108 10.87 10.24 -5.83
C VAL A 108 11.70 8.97 -5.73
N THR A 109 13.01 9.05 -5.88
CA THR A 109 13.89 7.87 -5.74
C THR A 109 14.35 7.75 -4.28
N ALA A 110 14.25 6.53 -3.73
CA ALA A 110 14.86 6.20 -2.45
C ALA A 110 16.40 6.11 -2.61
N ASP A 111 17.14 6.72 -1.69
CA ASP A 111 18.59 6.78 -1.75
C ASP A 111 19.27 5.43 -1.41
N LYS A 112 20.61 5.45 -1.31
CA LYS A 112 21.45 4.29 -0.97
C LYS A 112 21.12 3.69 0.41
N ASP A 113 20.49 4.46 1.28
CA ASP A 113 20.05 4.05 2.62
C ASP A 113 18.54 3.73 2.63
N GLY A 114 17.87 3.84 1.48
CA GLY A 114 16.44 3.60 1.32
C GLY A 114 15.58 4.79 1.71
N LYS A 115 16.17 5.94 2.06
CA LYS A 115 15.42 7.11 2.51
C LYS A 115 14.90 7.91 1.31
N PHE A 116 13.69 8.43 1.44
CA PHE A 116 13.13 9.36 0.45
C PHE A 116 12.45 10.55 1.13
N SER A 117 12.29 11.63 0.36
CA SER A 117 11.60 12.84 0.80
C SER A 117 11.00 13.57 -0.40
N ALA A 118 9.73 13.95 -0.30
CA ALA A 118 9.04 14.80 -1.25
C ALA A 118 8.49 16.04 -0.55
N ASN A 119 8.74 17.22 -1.12
CA ASN A 119 8.21 18.49 -0.62
C ASN A 119 7.05 18.95 -1.48
N ASN A 120 6.24 19.88 -0.96
CA ASN A 120 5.13 20.53 -1.68
C ASN A 120 4.04 19.56 -2.14
N ILE A 121 3.79 18.48 -1.40
CA ILE A 121 2.64 17.61 -1.64
C ILE A 121 1.37 18.40 -1.34
N THR A 122 0.51 18.56 -2.34
CA THR A 122 -0.72 19.35 -2.22
C THR A 122 -1.82 18.49 -1.63
N LEU A 123 -2.54 19.04 -0.64
CA LEU A 123 -3.70 18.44 0.01
C LEU A 123 -4.99 19.10 -0.47
N ASP A 124 -6.06 18.31 -0.55
CA ASP A 124 -7.42 18.80 -0.73
C ASP A 124 -7.97 19.29 0.61
N GLN A 125 -8.89 20.26 0.58
CA GLN A 125 -9.53 20.73 1.82
C GLN A 125 -10.29 19.57 2.48
N GLY A 126 -10.10 19.39 3.80
CA GLY A 126 -10.69 18.31 4.57
C GLY A 126 -9.76 17.11 4.73
N ALA A 127 -10.32 15.91 4.83
CA ALA A 127 -9.56 14.69 5.05
C ALA A 127 -8.80 14.27 3.79
N ASN A 128 -7.53 13.89 3.96
CA ASN A 128 -6.66 13.35 2.91
C ASN A 128 -6.06 12.02 3.38
N SER A 129 -6.04 11.05 2.48
CA SER A 129 -5.36 9.75 2.69
C SER A 129 -4.10 9.72 1.85
N ILE A 130 -2.95 9.52 2.50
CA ILE A 130 -1.64 9.48 1.86
C ILE A 130 -1.11 8.05 1.91
N THR A 131 -0.80 7.51 0.74
CA THR A 131 -0.18 6.19 0.61
C THR A 131 1.03 6.28 -0.31
N ALA A 132 1.88 5.26 -0.28
CA ALA A 132 2.99 5.16 -1.22
C ALA A 132 3.20 3.73 -1.71
N LYS A 133 3.79 3.59 -2.89
CA LYS A 133 4.21 2.31 -3.49
C LYS A 133 5.67 2.39 -3.91
N SER A 134 6.37 1.27 -3.86
CA SER A 134 7.69 1.11 -4.46
C SER A 134 7.51 0.62 -5.89
N ALA A 135 8.33 1.13 -6.81
CA ALA A 135 8.34 0.78 -8.21
C ALA A 135 9.78 0.59 -8.72
N LEU A 136 9.98 -0.50 -9.46
CA LEU A 136 11.25 -0.84 -10.10
C LEU A 136 10.97 -1.53 -11.43
N LYS A 137 11.36 -0.89 -12.53
CA LYS A 137 11.06 -1.34 -13.91
C LYS A 137 9.55 -1.52 -14.08
N ASP A 138 9.09 -2.73 -14.41
CA ASP A 138 7.70 -3.06 -14.68
C ASP A 138 6.99 -3.68 -13.46
N SER A 139 7.56 -3.54 -12.25
CA SER A 139 7.00 -4.08 -11.01
C SER A 139 6.68 -2.95 -10.02
N GLU A 140 5.54 -3.07 -9.34
CA GLU A 140 5.12 -2.22 -8.23
C GLU A 140 4.81 -3.07 -7.00
N SER A 141 5.02 -2.52 -5.81
CA SER A 141 4.56 -3.11 -4.55
C SER A 141 3.06 -2.90 -4.34
N SER A 142 2.49 -3.56 -3.33
CA SER A 142 1.23 -3.10 -2.74
C SER A 142 1.40 -1.70 -2.11
N PRO A 143 0.30 -0.95 -1.89
CA PRO A 143 0.36 0.32 -1.16
C PRO A 143 0.86 0.15 0.28
N SER A 144 1.46 1.20 0.83
CA SER A 144 1.77 1.35 2.25
C SER A 144 0.49 1.41 3.09
N SER A 145 0.64 1.32 4.42
CA SER A 145 -0.42 1.78 5.32
C SER A 145 -0.74 3.26 5.05
N PRO A 146 -2.03 3.65 5.07
CA PRO A 146 -2.41 5.03 4.83
C PRO A 146 -2.06 5.90 6.03
N ILE A 147 -1.60 7.12 5.74
CA ILE A 147 -1.51 8.22 6.70
C ILE A 147 -2.66 9.18 6.41
N ASN A 148 -3.48 9.44 7.43
CA ASN A 148 -4.60 10.37 7.32
C ASN A 148 -4.19 11.73 7.87
N ILE A 149 -4.51 12.80 7.13
CA ILE A 149 -4.29 14.18 7.56
C ILE A 149 -5.47 15.04 7.14
N VAL A 150 -5.94 15.91 8.05
CA VAL A 150 -6.98 16.88 7.78
C VAL A 150 -6.36 18.24 7.44
N TYR A 151 -6.54 18.70 6.21
CA TYR A 151 -6.20 20.08 5.85
C TYR A 151 -7.39 21.00 6.16
N LYS A 152 -7.19 21.94 7.08
CA LYS A 152 -8.20 22.94 7.46
C LYS A 152 -7.58 24.32 7.37
N LYS A 153 -8.07 25.14 6.44
CA LYS A 153 -7.63 26.54 6.26
C LYS A 153 -8.32 27.56 7.17
N THR A 154 -9.54 27.27 7.62
CA THR A 154 -10.39 28.26 8.29
C THR A 154 -10.17 28.23 9.81
N PRO A 155 -9.85 29.38 10.43
CA PRO A 155 -9.79 29.50 11.89
C PRO A 155 -11.09 29.10 12.59
N PRO A 156 -11.00 28.64 13.86
CA PRO A 156 -12.17 28.35 14.66
C PRO A 156 -12.96 29.62 14.97
N LYS A 157 -14.28 29.51 15.15
CA LYS A 157 -15.08 30.63 15.67
C LYS A 157 -14.73 30.89 17.13
N LEU A 158 -14.81 32.15 17.52
CA LEU A 158 -14.68 32.60 18.91
C LEU A 158 -15.71 33.69 19.13
N ASP A 159 -16.57 33.48 20.12
CA ASP A 159 -17.58 34.42 20.58
C ASP A 159 -17.41 34.60 22.08
N VAL A 160 -16.82 35.72 22.50
CA VAL A 160 -16.64 36.02 23.93
C VAL A 160 -17.90 36.74 24.42
N GLU A 161 -18.65 36.13 25.33
CA GLU A 161 -19.89 36.70 25.87
C GLU A 161 -19.61 37.73 26.98
N SER A 162 -18.63 37.44 27.84
CA SER A 162 -18.28 38.27 28.99
C SER A 162 -16.78 38.18 29.27
N PRO A 163 -16.14 39.23 29.79
CA PRO A 163 -16.67 40.59 30.00
C PRO A 163 -16.69 41.39 28.70
N SER A 164 -17.57 42.39 28.57
CA SER A 164 -17.57 43.30 27.41
C SER A 164 -16.29 44.13 27.36
N ASP A 165 -15.90 44.59 26.16
CA ASP A 165 -14.77 45.52 26.05
C ASP A 165 -15.08 46.85 26.76
N GLY A 166 -14.13 47.32 27.57
CA GLY A 166 -14.27 48.49 28.43
C GLY A 166 -15.08 48.28 29.71
N GLU A 167 -15.49 47.04 30.03
CA GLU A 167 -16.28 46.75 31.23
C GLU A 167 -15.54 47.15 32.52
N LYS A 168 -16.29 47.69 33.49
CA LYS A 168 -15.75 48.19 34.75
C LYS A 168 -16.24 47.35 35.92
N PHE A 169 -15.29 46.93 36.75
CA PHE A 169 -15.52 46.12 37.94
C PHE A 169 -15.26 46.97 39.18
N TYR A 170 -16.23 46.99 40.11
CA TYR A 170 -16.21 47.78 41.35
C TYR A 170 -16.42 46.93 42.62
N SER A 171 -16.27 45.60 42.51
CA SER A 171 -16.56 44.68 43.61
C SER A 171 -15.34 44.40 44.49
N GLU A 172 -15.59 44.02 45.75
CA GLU A 172 -14.54 43.46 46.61
C GLU A 172 -13.91 42.18 46.01
N ASN A 173 -14.68 41.46 45.18
CA ASN A 173 -14.14 40.36 44.37
C ASN A 173 -13.30 40.91 43.21
N LYS A 174 -11.99 40.71 43.30
CA LYS A 174 -10.99 41.15 42.32
C LYS A 174 -10.83 40.17 41.15
N GLU A 175 -11.94 39.75 40.56
CA GLU A 175 -11.96 38.74 39.50
C GLU A 175 -12.96 39.10 38.40
N ALA A 176 -12.61 38.83 37.15
CA ALA A 176 -13.55 38.81 36.03
C ALA A 176 -13.82 37.35 35.63
N ASN A 177 -15.08 37.03 35.31
CA ASN A 177 -15.41 35.76 34.70
C ASN A 177 -15.42 35.93 33.18
N ILE A 178 -14.41 35.38 32.50
CA ILE A 178 -14.35 35.35 31.05
C ILE A 178 -15.16 34.13 30.60
N SER A 179 -16.23 34.34 29.85
CA SER A 179 -17.05 33.27 29.30
C SER A 179 -17.36 33.50 27.83
N GLY A 180 -17.63 32.41 27.14
CA GLY A 180 -18.00 32.47 25.73
C GLY A 180 -18.06 31.09 25.10
N LYS A 181 -18.00 31.09 23.77
CA LYS A 181 -18.14 29.90 22.95
C LYS A 181 -17.13 29.85 21.82
N THR A 182 -16.67 28.65 21.47
CA THR A 182 -15.91 28.33 20.26
C THR A 182 -16.55 27.12 19.56
N ASP A 183 -16.10 26.77 18.34
CA ASP A 183 -16.54 25.50 17.76
C ASP A 183 -16.00 24.33 18.63
N PRO A 184 -16.70 23.17 18.70
CA PRO A 184 -16.25 22.02 19.48
C PRO A 184 -14.83 21.55 19.11
N GLU A 185 -14.19 20.84 20.04
CA GLU A 185 -12.85 20.24 19.90
C GLU A 185 -11.69 21.25 19.75
N ASN A 186 -11.98 22.55 19.77
CA ASN A 186 -10.95 23.59 19.83
C ASN A 186 -10.49 23.84 21.26
N THR A 187 -9.33 24.47 21.37
CA THR A 187 -8.76 24.88 22.65
C THR A 187 -8.88 26.39 22.81
N ILE A 188 -9.13 26.86 24.03
CA ILE A 188 -9.12 28.28 24.39
C ILE A 188 -7.92 28.55 25.30
N SER A 189 -7.28 29.70 25.10
CA SER A 189 -6.38 30.29 26.09
C SER A 189 -6.77 31.73 26.42
N VAL A 190 -6.64 32.11 27.69
CA VAL A 190 -6.84 33.47 28.18
C VAL A 190 -5.54 33.93 28.82
N ASN A 191 -4.89 34.95 28.27
CA ASN A 191 -3.57 35.43 28.70
C ASN A 191 -2.56 34.27 28.86
N GLU A 192 -2.44 33.44 27.82
CA GLU A 192 -1.54 32.28 27.73
C GLU A 192 -1.89 31.09 28.66
N ARG A 193 -3.00 31.16 29.40
CA ARG A 193 -3.49 30.06 30.23
C ARG A 193 -4.59 29.29 29.52
N PHE A 194 -4.43 27.98 29.39
CA PHE A 194 -5.45 27.12 28.80
C PHE A 194 -6.71 27.06 29.66
N VAL A 195 -7.86 27.12 28.99
CA VAL A 195 -9.19 27.03 29.59
C VAL A 195 -9.88 25.77 29.08
N ILE A 196 -10.59 25.09 29.97
CA ILE A 196 -11.39 23.92 29.61
C ILE A 196 -12.57 24.38 28.75
N VAL A 197 -12.72 23.73 27.60
CA VAL A 197 -13.86 23.88 26.70
C VAL A 197 -14.70 22.61 26.84
N ASP A 198 -16.00 22.77 27.04
CA ASP A 198 -16.92 21.62 27.10
C ASP A 198 -17.22 21.03 25.71
N GLN A 199 -18.01 19.96 25.66
CA GLN A 199 -18.36 19.28 24.41
C GLN A 199 -19.18 20.15 23.44
N ASP A 200 -19.88 21.15 23.98
CA ASP A 200 -20.71 22.09 23.20
C ASP A 200 -19.92 23.33 22.77
N GLY A 201 -18.65 23.44 23.16
CA GLY A 201 -17.76 24.54 22.82
C GLY A 201 -17.79 25.71 23.82
N ASN A 202 -18.51 25.59 24.94
CA ASN A 202 -18.56 26.67 25.94
C ASN A 202 -17.31 26.65 26.82
N PHE A 203 -16.88 27.84 27.24
CA PHE A 203 -15.77 28.00 28.17
C PHE A 203 -16.10 29.06 29.22
N SER A 204 -15.51 28.90 30.40
CA SER A 204 -15.60 29.86 31.49
C SER A 204 -14.32 29.85 32.31
N TYR A 205 -13.77 31.03 32.61
CA TYR A 205 -12.51 31.18 33.31
C TYR A 205 -12.53 32.41 34.22
N LYS A 206 -12.22 32.20 35.50
CA LYS A 206 -12.07 33.28 36.47
C LYS A 206 -10.65 33.82 36.39
N LEU A 207 -10.50 35.07 35.95
CA LEU A 207 -9.23 35.77 35.90
C LEU A 207 -9.13 36.78 37.04
N PRO A 208 -8.12 36.65 37.90
CA PRO A 208 -7.77 37.69 38.86
C PRO A 208 -7.38 38.99 38.14
N LEU A 209 -7.97 40.11 38.57
CA LEU A 209 -7.68 41.43 38.02
C LEU A 209 -6.61 42.14 38.85
N SER A 210 -5.90 43.07 38.23
CA SER A 210 -5.06 44.09 38.88
C SER A 210 -5.82 45.42 38.97
N ASP A 211 -5.40 46.32 39.86
CA ASP A 211 -6.02 47.65 39.93
C ASP A 211 -5.78 48.42 38.64
N GLY A 212 -6.82 49.09 38.13
CA GLY A 212 -6.79 49.81 36.86
C GLY A 212 -7.08 48.94 35.64
N GLU A 213 -6.45 49.25 34.50
CA GLU A 213 -6.69 48.57 33.22
C GLU A 213 -6.05 47.18 33.19
N ASN A 214 -6.83 46.17 32.83
CA ASN A 214 -6.42 44.80 32.59
C ASN A 214 -6.67 44.46 31.11
N LYS A 215 -5.64 43.91 30.46
CA LYS A 215 -5.75 43.41 29.08
C LYS A 215 -6.06 41.93 29.09
N LEU A 216 -7.06 41.55 28.31
CA LEU A 216 -7.50 40.19 28.10
C LEU A 216 -7.18 39.82 26.66
N LYS A 217 -6.41 38.75 26.48
CA LYS A 217 -6.16 38.14 25.16
C LYS A 217 -6.74 36.74 25.18
N ILE A 218 -7.83 36.53 24.44
CA ILE A 218 -8.51 35.25 24.31
C ILE A 218 -8.16 34.68 22.93
N ILE A 219 -7.65 33.46 22.90
CA ILE A 219 -7.25 32.80 21.64
C ILE A 219 -7.93 31.44 21.55
N ALA A 220 -8.72 31.24 20.51
CA ALA A 220 -9.21 29.93 20.09
C ALA A 220 -8.22 29.31 19.10
N THR A 221 -7.82 28.06 19.31
CA THR A 221 -6.91 27.31 18.44
C THR A 221 -7.50 25.96 18.07
N ASP A 222 -7.51 25.63 16.79
CA ASP A 222 -7.95 24.32 16.30
C ASP A 222 -6.80 23.30 16.17
N GLN A 223 -7.14 22.05 15.88
CA GLN A 223 -6.16 20.95 15.71
C GLN A 223 -5.16 21.19 14.57
N ALA A 224 -5.54 21.97 13.55
CA ALA A 224 -4.69 22.33 12.42
C ALA A 224 -3.74 23.50 12.75
N GLY A 225 -3.87 24.10 13.94
CA GLY A 225 -3.09 25.25 14.38
C GLY A 225 -3.62 26.59 13.88
N ASN A 226 -4.83 26.66 13.33
CA ASN A 226 -5.46 27.94 13.02
C ASN A 226 -5.92 28.63 14.30
N GLN A 227 -5.82 29.96 14.32
CA GLN A 227 -6.15 30.76 15.50
C GLN A 227 -7.10 31.90 15.20
N THR A 228 -8.01 32.14 16.13
CA THR A 228 -8.82 33.37 16.21
C THR A 228 -8.49 34.04 17.53
N THR A 229 -8.09 35.31 17.48
CA THR A 229 -7.71 36.09 18.67
C THR A 229 -8.72 37.22 18.87
N GLU A 230 -9.16 37.38 20.11
CA GLU A 230 -9.94 38.52 20.56
C GLU A 230 -9.23 39.20 21.73
N GLU A 231 -9.15 40.53 21.68
CA GLU A 231 -8.58 41.34 22.75
C GLU A 231 -9.67 42.21 23.38
N ARG A 232 -9.71 42.24 24.71
CA ARG A 232 -10.59 43.11 25.49
C ARG A 232 -9.80 43.83 26.56
N LYS A 233 -10.28 44.99 26.97
CA LYS A 233 -9.79 45.73 28.12
C LYS A 233 -10.89 45.82 29.15
N VAL A 234 -10.55 45.57 30.40
CA VAL A 234 -11.46 45.80 31.53
C VAL A 234 -10.77 46.65 32.57
N ASN A 235 -11.53 47.40 33.36
CA ASN A 235 -10.97 48.23 34.41
C ASN A 235 -11.49 47.77 35.78
N TYR A 236 -10.58 47.52 36.72
CA TYR A 236 -10.93 47.22 38.10
C TYR A 236 -10.63 48.42 38.99
N THR A 237 -11.63 48.86 39.74
CA THR A 237 -11.49 49.87 40.80
C THR A 237 -11.97 49.25 42.12
N PRO A 238 -11.13 49.20 43.16
CA PRO A 238 -11.52 48.69 44.48
C PRO A 238 -12.71 49.41 45.11
#